data_AF-A0A8S3Z0B2-F1
#
_entry.id   AF-A0A8S3Z0B2-F1
#
_cell.length_a   1.000
_cell.length_b   1.000
_cell.length_c   1.000
_cell.angle_alpha   90.00
_cell.angle_beta   90.00
_cell.angle_gamma   90.00
#
_symmetry.space_group_name_H-M   'P 1'
#
loop_
_entity.id
_entity.type
_entity.pdbx_description
1 polymer ?
#
loop_
_entity_poly.entity_id
_entity_poly.type
_entity_poly.pdbx_seq_one_letter_code
_entity_poly.pdbx_strand_id
1 'polypeptide(L)' 'MATWFFTTFTASDLKRKVHNLRGVQFLFTKINPDQIDVPQFVQEYDIKINGPRYVVPEPTSQDDL' A
#
# COMPACT_ATOMS: atom_id res chain seq x y z
N MET A 1 -12.70 -11.73 3.80
CA MET A 1 -13.28 -13.08 3.66
C MET A 1 -13.14 -13.66 2.25
N ALA A 2 -13.29 -12.88 1.17
CA ALA A 2 -13.19 -13.40 -0.21
C ALA A 2 -11.81 -13.94 -0.63
N THR A 3 -10.71 -13.30 -0.22
CA THR A 3 -9.34 -13.67 -0.64
C THR A 3 -8.94 -15.09 -0.21
N TRP A 4 -9.34 -15.52 0.99
CA TRP A 4 -9.02 -16.86 1.50
C TRP A 4 -9.75 -17.96 0.73
N PHE A 5 -11.04 -17.75 0.41
CA PHE A 5 -11.82 -18.71 -0.34
C PHE A 5 -11.29 -18.88 -1.77
N PHE A 6 -11.02 -17.76 -2.46
CA PHE A 6 -10.48 -17.76 -3.81
C PHE A 6 -9.08 -18.40 -3.91
N THR A 7 -8.17 -18.06 -3.01
CA THR A 7 -6.82 -18.67 -3.00
C THR A 7 -6.81 -20.11 -2.53
N THR A 8 -7.86 -20.61 -1.87
CA THR A 8 -7.92 -22.02 -1.42
C THR A 8 -8.52 -22.92 -2.49
N PHE A 9 -9.61 -22.52 -3.14
CA PHE A 9 -10.35 -23.38 -4.06
C PHE A 9 -10.10 -23.08 -5.55
N THR A 10 -9.61 -21.89 -5.89
CA THR A 10 -9.54 -21.44 -7.29
C THR A 10 -8.10 -21.23 -7.78
N ALA A 11 -7.20 -20.78 -6.91
CA ALA A 11 -5.79 -20.54 -7.27
C ALA A 11 -4.86 -20.85 -6.08
N SER A 12 -4.74 -22.14 -5.73
CA SER A 12 -3.94 -22.64 -4.59
C SER A 12 -2.48 -22.18 -4.62
N ASP A 13 -1.86 -22.10 -5.80
CA ASP A 13 -0.49 -21.61 -5.96
C ASP A 13 -0.32 -20.12 -5.67
N LEU A 14 -1.40 -19.34 -5.78
CA LEU A 14 -1.39 -17.90 -5.52
C LEU A 14 -1.35 -17.60 -4.03
N LYS A 15 -1.76 -18.56 -3.18
CA LYS A 15 -1.78 -18.39 -1.71
C LYS A 15 -0.43 -17.94 -1.13
N ARG A 16 0.68 -18.43 -1.69
CA ARG A 16 2.04 -18.06 -1.25
C ARG A 16 2.51 -16.70 -1.77
N LYS A 17 1.85 -16.17 -2.79
CA LYS A 17 2.19 -14.89 -3.44
C LYS A 17 1.34 -13.72 -2.95
N VAL A 18 0.18 -14.01 -2.35
CA VAL A 18 -0.72 -12.99 -1.78
C VAL A 18 -0.25 -12.58 -0.40
N HIS A 19 0.03 -11.29 -0.25
CA HIS A 19 0.44 -10.69 1.02
C HIS A 19 -0.62 -9.69 1.47
N ASN A 20 -1.15 -9.85 2.68
CA ASN A 20 -2.02 -8.84 3.28
C ASN A 20 -1.15 -7.78 3.95
N LEU A 21 -1.30 -6.54 3.52
CA LEU A 21 -0.62 -5.39 4.09
C LEU A 21 -1.55 -4.68 5.07
N ARG A 22 -0.99 -4.09 6.13
CA ARG A 22 -1.75 -3.40 7.17
C ARG A 22 -2.09 -1.94 6.82
N GLY A 23 -1.41 -1.38 5.84
CA GLY A 23 -1.59 0.00 5.38
C GLY A 23 -0.74 0.25 4.13
N VAL A 24 -0.99 1.38 3.47
CA VAL A 24 -0.32 1.72 2.21
C VAL A 24 1.18 1.91 2.39
N GLN A 25 1.66 2.37 3.55
CA GLN A 25 3.09 2.53 3.83
C GLN A 25 3.90 1.22 3.66
N PHE A 26 3.33 0.07 4.05
CA PHE A 26 4.00 -1.21 3.89
C PHE A 26 4.14 -1.64 2.43
N LEU A 27 3.30 -1.11 1.53
CA LEU A 27 3.39 -1.34 0.10
C LEU A 27 4.72 -0.78 -0.45
N PHE A 28 5.08 0.44 -0.03
CA PHE A 28 6.30 1.11 -0.47
C PHE A 28 7.58 0.49 0.09
N THR A 29 7.50 -0.35 1.14
CA THR A 29 8.65 -1.16 1.59
C THR A 29 8.93 -2.37 0.71
N LYS A 30 7.97 -2.74 -0.15
CA LYS A 30 8.04 -3.92 -1.03
C LYS A 30 8.12 -3.56 -2.51
N ILE A 31 7.65 -2.38 -2.88
CA ILE A 31 7.56 -1.88 -4.25
C ILE A 31 8.05 -0.43 -4.25
N ASN A 32 8.91 -0.07 -5.21
CA ASN A 32 9.36 1.31 -5.34
C ASN A 32 8.16 2.23 -5.67
N PRO A 33 8.06 3.42 -5.07
CA PRO A 33 6.94 4.34 -5.32
C PRO A 33 6.72 4.65 -6.80
N ASP A 34 7.80 4.80 -7.57
CA ASP A 34 7.74 5.10 -9.01
C ASP A 34 7.12 3.96 -9.85
N GLN A 35 7.02 2.76 -9.28
CA GLN A 35 6.48 1.58 -9.96
C GLN A 35 4.98 1.38 -9.70
N ILE A 36 4.38 2.14 -8.79
CA ILE A 36 2.99 1.94 -8.39
C ILE A 36 2.28 3.27 -8.15
N ASP A 37 1.24 3.50 -8.94
CA ASP A 37 0.39 4.68 -8.78
C ASP A 37 -0.84 4.30 -7.94
N VAL A 38 -0.90 4.81 -6.71
CA VAL A 38 -1.97 4.48 -5.76
C VAL A 38 -3.13 5.45 -5.94
N PRO A 39 -4.34 4.99 -6.32
CA PRO A 39 -5.48 5.87 -6.53
C PRO A 39 -5.81 6.74 -5.31
N GLN A 40 -6.23 7.98 -5.56
CA GLN A 40 -6.48 8.97 -4.51
C GLN A 40 -7.47 8.50 -3.43
N PHE A 41 -8.56 7.81 -3.82
CA PHE A 41 -9.55 7.31 -2.86
C PHE A 41 -8.96 6.29 -1.85
N VAL A 42 -7.89 5.58 -2.23
CA VAL A 42 -7.18 4.65 -1.34
C VAL A 42 -6.35 5.43 -0.34
N GLN A 43 -5.67 6.49 -0.78
CA GLN A 43 -4.89 7.36 0.09
C GLN A 43 -5.79 8.08 1.10
N GLU A 44 -6.92 8.63 0.66
CA GLU A 44 -7.91 9.28 1.54
C GLU A 44 -8.46 8.31 2.59
N TYR A 45 -8.73 7.07 2.20
CA TYR A 45 -9.17 6.04 3.12
C TYR A 45 -8.06 5.67 4.13
N ASP A 46 -6.82 5.51 3.67
CA ASP A 46 -5.67 5.23 4.55
C ASP A 46 -5.48 6.34 5.58
N ILE A 47 -5.56 7.62 5.17
CA ILE A 47 -5.50 8.79 6.08
C ILE A 47 -6.65 8.75 7.10
N LYS A 48 -7.86 8.42 6.67
CA LYS A 48 -9.03 8.35 7.56
C LYS A 48 -8.88 7.27 8.63
N ILE A 49 -8.27 6.14 8.29
CA ILE A 49 -8.14 4.98 9.18
C ILE A 49 -6.89 5.06 10.06
N ASN A 50 -5.76 5.51 9.49
CA ASN A 50 -4.45 5.47 10.13
C ASN A 50 -3.98 6.86 10.65
N GLY A 51 -4.69 7.93 10.30
CA GLY A 51 -4.43 9.31 10.73
C GLY A 51 -3.35 10.04 9.91
N PRO A 52 -3.18 11.37 10.11
CA PRO A 52 -2.28 12.22 9.31
C PRO A 52 -0.78 11.92 9.49
N ARG A 53 -0.40 11.02 10.40
CA ARG A 53 1.00 10.60 10.63
C ARG A 53 1.59 9.75 9.50
N TYR A 54 0.77 9.32 8.54
CA TYR A 54 1.19 8.52 7.39
C TYR A 54 1.49 9.35 6.13
N VAL A 55 1.40 10.68 6.22
CA VAL A 55 2.02 11.56 5.23
C VAL A 55 3.53 11.50 5.48
N VAL A 56 4.26 10.74 4.65
CA VAL A 56 5.71 10.96 4.54
C VAL A 56 5.84 12.28 3.80
N PRO A 57 6.31 13.37 4.44
CA PRO A 57 6.60 14.59 3.69
C PRO A 57 7.69 14.19 2.70
N GLU A 58 7.53 14.55 1.42
CA GLU A 58 8.70 14.55 0.54
C GLU A 58 9.78 15.39 1.23
N PRO A 59 11.05 14.93 1.24
CA PRO A 59 12.12 15.77 1.69
C PRO A 59 12.11 17.00 0.78
N THR A 60 11.66 18.14 1.31
CA THR A 60 11.75 19.42 0.64
C THR A 60 13.23 19.63 0.34
N SER A 61 13.63 19.50 -0.92
CA SER A 61 14.97 19.89 -1.37
C SER A 61 15.14 21.37 -1.00
N GLN A 62 15.88 21.59 0.07
CA GLN A 62 16.20 22.88 0.65
C GLN A 62 17.46 23.40 -0.04
N ASP A 63 17.36 23.66 -1.34
CA ASP A 63 18.31 24.39 -2.19
C ASP A 63 17.41 24.94 -3.32
N ASP A 64 17.09 26.22 -3.44
CA ASP A 64 18.00 27.33 -3.63
C ASP A 64 17.42 28.65 -3.07
N LEU A 65 18.26 29.34 -2.29
CA LEU A 65 18.14 30.77 -1.93
C LEU A 65 18.54 31.67 -3.11
#